data_AF-A0A9P4VQN6-F1
#
_entry.id   AF-A0A9P4VQN6-F1
#
_cell.length_a   1.000
_cell.length_b   1.000
_cell.length_c   1.000
_cell.angle_alpha   90.00
_cell.angle_beta   90.00
_cell.angle_gamma   90.00
#
_symmetry.space_group_name_H-M   'P 1'
#
loop_
_entity.id
_entity.type
_entity.pdbx_description
1 polymer ?
#
loop_
_entity_poly.entity_id
_entity_poly.type
_entity_poly.pdbx_seq_one_letter_code
_entity_poly.pdbx_strand_id
1 'polypeptide(L)'
;MSQSSPSSKPHAEVAAANIRALNDINKSIPVLLSSSGQAIASLTLGSSASPSSAKADFMTYTTTFFTTVSSVSTSLHAQVRALETQGIIPPSSAADDGNMTTNGKLGNLDVSWLNSRVADKVCVGKEGEVWAEIRTELEKVATEKGLDVKSGEEKMELD
;
A
#
# COMPACT_ATOMS: atom_id res chain seq x y z
N MET A 1 13.25 29.11 15.79
CA MET A 1 12.90 28.46 14.52
C MET A 1 12.07 27.23 14.84
N SER A 2 10.75 27.41 14.92
CA SER A 2 9.82 26.32 15.27
C SER A 2 9.61 25.46 14.04
N GLN A 3 10.13 24.23 14.06
CA GLN A 3 9.82 23.25 13.03
C GLN A 3 8.37 22.79 13.23
N SER A 4 7.51 23.20 12.31
CA SER A 4 6.14 22.71 12.16
C SER A 4 6.19 21.23 11.77
N SER A 5 5.66 20.36 12.61
CA SER A 5 5.43 18.95 12.32
C SER A 5 4.62 18.80 11.02
N PRO A 6 4.99 17.90 10.10
CA PRO A 6 4.19 17.65 8.91
C PRO A 6 2.88 16.96 9.31
N SER A 7 1.77 17.61 9.01
CA SER A 7 0.42 17.07 9.15
C SER A 7 0.32 15.71 8.45
N SER A 8 0.29 14.63 9.24
CA SER A 8 0.10 13.26 8.73
C SER A 8 -1.31 13.15 8.15
N LYS A 9 -1.41 13.09 6.82
CA LYS A 9 -2.68 12.73 6.16
C LYS A 9 -3.12 11.36 6.70
N PRO A 10 -4.43 11.14 6.90
CA PRO A 10 -4.91 9.82 7.32
C PRO A 10 -4.47 8.78 6.29
N HIS A 11 -3.90 7.66 6.73
CA HIS A 11 -3.38 6.57 5.90
C HIS A 11 -4.38 6.13 4.81
N ALA A 12 -5.69 6.21 5.11
CA ALA A 12 -6.77 5.93 4.16
C ALA A 12 -6.78 6.87 2.94
N GLU A 13 -6.46 8.15 3.10
CA GLU A 13 -6.42 9.12 2.00
C GLU A 13 -5.21 8.89 1.09
N VAL A 14 -4.07 8.53 1.70
CA VAL A 14 -2.83 8.18 0.97
C VAL A 14 -3.00 6.87 0.20
N ALA A 15 -3.58 5.85 0.83
CA ALA A 15 -3.91 4.59 0.18
C ALA A 15 -4.90 4.80 -0.98
N ALA A 16 -5.94 5.62 -0.77
CA ALA A 16 -6.91 5.93 -1.82
C ALA A 16 -6.28 6.71 -2.99
N ALA A 17 -5.38 7.65 -2.73
CA ALA A 17 -4.63 8.35 -3.78
C ALA A 17 -3.74 7.39 -4.58
N ASN A 18 -3.07 6.45 -3.89
CA ASN A 18 -2.22 5.46 -4.54
C ASN A 18 -3.02 4.47 -5.39
N ILE A 19 -4.13 3.94 -4.86
CA ILE A 19 -5.04 3.05 -5.62
C ILE A 19 -5.57 3.73 -6.88
N ARG A 20 -5.92 5.03 -6.82
CA ARG A 20 -6.33 5.80 -8.01
C ARG A 20 -5.20 5.91 -9.03
N ALA A 21 -3.99 6.20 -8.58
CA ALA A 21 -2.83 6.30 -9.46
C ALA A 21 -2.48 4.95 -10.12
N LEU A 22 -2.57 3.83 -9.40
CA LEU A 22 -2.44 2.48 -9.97
C LEU A 22 -3.56 2.18 -10.98
N ASN A 23 -4.80 2.60 -10.70
CA ASN A 23 -5.91 2.43 -11.63
C ASN A 23 -5.69 3.22 -12.93
N ASP A 24 -5.14 4.43 -12.84
CA ASP A 24 -4.79 5.24 -14.00
C ASP A 24 -3.63 4.64 -14.81
N ILE A 25 -2.64 4.04 -14.15
CA ILE A 25 -1.61 3.23 -14.83
C ILE A 25 -2.25 2.05 -15.56
N ASN A 26 -3.19 1.34 -14.95
CA ASN A 26 -3.86 0.21 -15.58
C ASN A 26 -4.62 0.62 -16.87
N LYS A 27 -5.20 1.83 -16.90
CA LYS A 27 -5.84 2.40 -18.11
C LYS A 27 -4.84 2.72 -19.23
N SER A 28 -3.57 2.96 -18.91
CA SER A 28 -2.54 3.26 -19.90
C SER A 28 -1.99 2.01 -20.60
N ILE A 29 -2.15 0.81 -20.02
CA ILE A 29 -1.67 -0.46 -20.60
C ILE A 29 -2.38 -0.78 -21.93
N PRO A 30 -3.72 -0.69 -22.05
CA PRO A 30 -4.39 -0.85 -23.34
C PRO A 30 -3.93 0.17 -24.39
N VAL A 31 -3.70 1.42 -23.98
CA VAL A 31 -3.22 2.50 -24.88
C VAL A 31 -1.81 2.18 -25.39
N LEU A 32 -0.94 1.69 -24.50
CA LEU A 32 0.39 1.21 -24.85
C LEU A 32 0.32 0.13 -25.93
N LEU A 33 -0.44 -0.94 -25.67
CA LEU A 33 -0.58 -2.06 -26.61
C LEU A 33 -1.21 -1.65 -27.94
N SER A 34 -2.23 -0.78 -27.90
CA SER A 34 -2.89 -0.28 -29.11
C SER A 34 -1.96 0.59 -29.95
N SER A 35 -1.21 1.50 -29.32
CA SER A 35 -0.24 2.36 -30.02
C SER A 35 0.90 1.54 -30.64
N SER A 36 1.43 0.52 -29.96
CA SER A 36 2.42 -0.40 -30.53
C SER A 36 1.84 -1.21 -31.70
N GLY A 37 0.61 -1.70 -31.56
CA GLY A 37 -0.09 -2.42 -32.61
C GLY A 37 -0.31 -1.57 -33.85
N GLN A 38 -0.70 -0.30 -33.69
CA GLN A 38 -0.87 0.65 -34.78
C GLN A 38 0.47 1.06 -35.42
N ALA A 39 1.53 1.23 -34.62
CA ALA A 39 2.88 1.46 -35.15
C ALA A 39 3.35 0.29 -36.01
N ILE A 40 3.20 -0.96 -35.54
CA ILE A 40 3.57 -2.15 -36.31
C ILE A 40 2.67 -2.29 -37.55
N ALA A 41 1.37 -2.06 -37.42
CA ALA A 41 0.43 -2.13 -38.55
C ALA A 41 0.77 -1.10 -39.64
N SER A 42 1.23 0.10 -39.26
CA SER A 42 1.65 1.14 -40.22
C SER A 42 2.85 0.73 -41.08
N LEU A 43 3.69 -0.20 -40.61
CA LEU A 43 4.87 -0.69 -41.31
C LEU A 43 4.66 -2.05 -41.99
N THR A 44 3.74 -2.88 -41.49
CA THR A 44 3.62 -4.30 -41.87
C THR A 44 2.40 -4.61 -42.73
N LEU A 45 1.26 -3.95 -42.50
CA LEU A 45 0.09 -4.11 -43.36
C LEU A 45 0.19 -3.02 -44.41
N GLY A 46 0.70 -3.39 -45.58
CA GLY A 46 0.92 -2.54 -46.75
C GLY A 46 -0.06 -1.37 -46.80
N SER A 47 0.37 -0.25 -46.23
CA SER A 47 -0.47 0.93 -46.18
C SER A 47 -0.68 1.32 -47.62
N SER A 48 -1.95 1.41 -48.04
CA SER A 48 -2.31 1.99 -49.34
C SER A 48 -1.87 3.47 -49.45
N ALA A 49 -1.28 4.02 -48.39
CA ALA A 49 -0.72 5.35 -48.31
C ALA A 49 0.78 5.35 -48.63
N SER A 50 1.27 6.48 -49.15
CA SER A 50 2.67 6.69 -49.54
C SER A 50 3.66 6.27 -48.43
N PRO A 51 4.86 5.77 -48.76
CA PRO A 51 5.90 5.45 -47.77
C PRO A 51 6.20 6.60 -46.79
N SER A 52 5.99 7.85 -47.24
CA SER A 52 6.14 9.05 -46.43
C SER A 52 5.07 9.21 -45.33
N SER A 53 3.80 8.90 -45.62
CA SER A 53 2.72 8.98 -44.64
C SER A 53 2.79 7.83 -43.63
N ALA A 54 3.12 6.61 -44.09
CA ALA A 54 3.35 5.47 -43.20
C ALA A 54 4.47 5.76 -42.17
N LYS A 55 5.54 6.45 -42.60
CA LYS A 55 6.62 6.88 -41.70
C LYS A 55 6.15 7.95 -40.70
N ALA A 56 5.31 8.89 -41.11
CA ALA A 56 4.76 9.92 -40.22
C ALA A 56 3.82 9.31 -39.16
N ASP A 57 2.95 8.40 -39.56
CA ASP A 57 2.04 7.67 -38.67
C ASP A 57 2.83 6.81 -37.68
N PHE A 58 3.85 6.08 -38.16
CA PHE A 58 4.75 5.31 -37.30
C PHE A 58 5.43 6.18 -36.24
N MET A 59 5.98 7.33 -36.62
CA MET A 59 6.63 8.26 -35.69
C MET A 59 5.66 8.78 -34.64
N THR A 60 4.41 9.07 -35.06
CA THR A 60 3.35 9.52 -34.16
C THR A 60 3.01 8.45 -33.13
N TYR A 61 2.73 7.22 -33.56
CA TYR A 61 2.39 6.12 -32.67
C TYR A 61 3.56 5.69 -31.78
N THR A 62 4.79 5.74 -32.29
CA THR A 62 6.01 5.45 -31.50
C THR A 62 6.26 6.52 -30.45
N THR A 63 6.00 7.79 -30.76
CA THR A 63 6.09 8.88 -29.77
C THR A 63 5.05 8.68 -28.67
N THR A 64 3.81 8.36 -29.03
CA THR A 64 2.75 8.03 -28.07
C THR A 64 3.13 6.83 -27.20
N PHE A 65 3.77 5.81 -27.77
CA PHE A 65 4.27 4.66 -27.02
C PHE A 65 5.32 5.08 -25.97
N PHE A 66 6.41 5.74 -26.39
CA PHE A 66 7.50 6.10 -25.46
C PHE A 66 7.08 7.13 -24.41
N THR A 67 6.22 8.08 -24.77
CA THR A 67 5.64 9.03 -23.80
C THR A 67 4.76 8.32 -22.78
N THR A 68 3.97 7.33 -23.19
CA THR A 68 3.16 6.52 -22.27
C THR A 68 4.06 5.68 -21.34
N VAL A 69 5.09 5.00 -21.86
CA VAL A 69 6.03 4.22 -21.03
C VAL A 69 6.73 5.09 -19.98
N SER A 70 7.27 6.23 -20.40
CA SER A 70 7.98 7.15 -19.50
C SER A 70 7.05 7.74 -18.44
N SER A 71 5.81 8.08 -18.80
CA SER A 71 4.77 8.51 -17.86
C SER A 71 4.44 7.42 -16.83
N VAL A 72 4.25 6.18 -17.27
CA VAL A 72 4.00 5.03 -16.39
C VAL A 72 5.18 4.78 -15.44
N SER A 73 6.40 4.77 -15.96
CA SER A 73 7.62 4.56 -15.16
C SER A 73 7.79 5.65 -14.09
N THR A 74 7.65 6.92 -14.47
CA THR A 74 7.78 8.04 -13.51
C THR A 74 6.68 8.01 -12.44
N SER A 75 5.44 7.66 -12.81
CA SER A 75 4.33 7.50 -11.87
C SER A 75 4.57 6.36 -10.88
N LEU A 76 5.02 5.19 -11.36
CA LEU A 76 5.37 4.05 -10.49
C LEU A 76 6.50 4.41 -9.52
N HIS A 77 7.57 5.06 -10.01
CA HIS A 77 8.66 5.50 -9.14
C HIS A 77 8.23 6.56 -8.12
N ALA A 78 7.34 7.49 -8.50
CA ALA A 78 6.77 8.46 -7.58
C ALA A 78 5.93 7.79 -6.49
N GLN A 79 5.16 6.74 -6.84
CA GLN A 79 4.39 5.95 -5.88
C GLN A 79 5.30 5.17 -4.92
N VAL A 80 6.36 4.54 -5.44
CA VAL A 80 7.36 3.86 -4.58
C VAL A 80 7.95 4.86 -3.59
N ARG A 81 8.43 6.02 -4.06
CA ARG A 81 8.95 7.08 -3.16
C ARG A 81 7.90 7.57 -2.16
N ALA A 82 6.65 7.72 -2.58
CA ALA A 82 5.58 8.09 -1.67
C ALA A 82 5.40 7.02 -0.58
N LEU A 83 5.45 5.73 -0.92
CA LEU A 83 5.36 4.64 0.04
C LEU A 83 6.61 4.53 0.94
N GLU A 84 7.80 4.83 0.42
CA GLU A 84 9.05 4.93 1.19
C GLU A 84 8.98 6.06 2.22
N THR A 85 8.52 7.26 1.82
CA THR A 85 8.38 8.40 2.75
C THR A 85 7.36 8.15 3.87
N GLN A 86 6.42 7.23 3.65
CA GLN A 86 5.42 6.82 4.63
C GLN A 86 5.90 5.65 5.50
N GLY A 87 7.10 5.10 5.26
CA GLY A 87 7.65 3.95 5.98
C GLY A 87 6.92 2.63 5.73
N ILE A 88 6.09 2.56 4.68
CA ILE A 88 5.30 1.35 4.35
C ILE A 88 6.18 0.32 3.62
N ILE A 89 7.13 0.79 2.82
CA ILE A 89 8.10 -0.03 2.09
C ILE A 89 9.50 0.42 2.53
N PRO A 90 10.44 -0.51 2.78
CA PRO A 90 11.83 -0.13 3.05
C PRO A 90 12.40 0.71 1.90
N PRO A 91 13.24 1.72 2.18
CA PRO A 91 13.84 2.51 1.11
C PRO A 91 14.64 1.58 0.20
N SER A 92 14.55 1.77 -1.12
CA SER A 92 15.23 0.95 -2.12
C SER A 92 16.75 0.84 -1.89
N SER A 93 17.34 1.76 -1.12
CA SER A 93 18.75 1.78 -0.72
C SER A 93 19.09 0.91 0.50
N ALA A 94 18.09 0.51 1.30
CA ALA A 94 18.28 -0.32 2.49
C ALA A 94 18.26 -1.83 2.21
N ALA A 95 18.17 -2.23 0.94
CA ALA A 95 18.26 -3.63 0.54
C ALA A 95 19.68 -4.22 0.65
N ASP A 96 20.69 -3.42 1.01
CA ASP A 96 22.11 -3.82 1.10
C ASP A 96 22.68 -3.76 2.53
N ASP A 97 21.86 -3.60 3.57
CA ASP A 97 22.34 -3.80 4.95
C ASP A 97 21.71 -5.07 5.50
N GLY A 98 22.52 -6.14 5.48
CA GLY A 98 22.19 -7.52 5.84
C GLY A 98 21.86 -7.73 7.31
N ASN A 99 20.84 -7.03 7.82
CA ASN A 99 20.26 -7.25 9.13
C ASN A 99 18.73 -7.10 9.12
N MET A 100 18.10 -7.65 8.10
CA MET A 100 16.68 -7.98 8.13
C MET A 100 16.57 -9.41 8.62
N THR A 101 16.03 -9.62 9.83
CA THR A 101 15.83 -10.92 10.46
C THR A 101 15.11 -11.87 9.49
N THR A 102 15.91 -12.65 8.78
CA THR A 102 15.48 -13.78 7.95
C THR A 102 14.95 -14.84 8.89
N ASN A 103 13.65 -14.79 9.15
CA ASN A 103 12.94 -15.91 9.73
C ASN A 103 12.84 -16.99 8.65
N GLY A 104 13.85 -17.87 8.63
CA GLY A 104 13.81 -19.17 7.96
C GLY A 104 13.53 -19.14 6.46
N LYS A 105 14.59 -18.99 5.65
CA LYS A 105 14.67 -19.48 4.25
C LYS A 105 13.58 -19.07 3.24
N LEU A 106 12.73 -18.08 3.52
CA LEU A 106 11.69 -17.60 2.59
C LEU A 106 12.03 -16.27 1.88
N GLY A 107 13.29 -15.81 1.94
CA GLY A 107 13.75 -14.60 1.26
C GLY A 107 13.28 -13.31 1.92
N ASN A 108 13.35 -12.20 1.18
CA ASN A 108 13.06 -10.83 1.63
C ASN A 108 11.56 -10.54 1.90
N LEU A 109 10.74 -11.57 2.08
CA LEU A 109 9.35 -11.44 2.46
C LEU A 109 9.28 -11.22 3.97
N ASP A 110 8.99 -9.98 4.40
CA ASP A 110 8.80 -9.66 5.81
C ASP A 110 7.52 -10.32 6.34
N VAL A 111 7.72 -11.41 7.07
CA VAL A 111 6.65 -12.14 7.77
C VAL A 111 5.92 -11.28 8.80
N SER A 112 6.56 -10.21 9.30
CA SER A 112 5.96 -9.26 10.25
C SER A 112 4.88 -8.41 9.57
N TRP A 113 5.10 -8.04 8.30
CA TRP A 113 4.12 -7.32 7.48
C TRP A 113 2.98 -8.23 6.99
N LEU A 114 3.25 -9.52 6.78
CA LEU A 114 2.21 -10.48 6.43
C LEU A 114 1.33 -10.81 7.64
N ASN A 115 1.93 -10.89 8.83
CA ASN A 115 1.19 -11.06 10.08
C ASN A 115 0.39 -9.81 10.45
N SER A 116 0.86 -8.59 10.18
CA SER A 116 0.12 -7.37 10.54
C SER A 116 -1.25 -7.26 9.84
N ARG A 117 -1.40 -7.82 8.63
CA ARG A 117 -2.67 -7.80 7.87
C ARG A 117 -3.79 -8.65 8.49
N VAL A 118 -3.45 -9.65 9.30
CA VAL A 118 -4.41 -10.49 10.05
C VAL A 118 -4.37 -10.18 11.55
N ALA A 119 -3.29 -9.54 12.02
CA ALA A 119 -3.07 -9.18 13.42
C ALA A 119 -4.11 -8.20 13.96
N ASP A 120 -4.64 -7.25 13.19
CA ASP A 120 -5.61 -6.28 13.73
C ASP A 120 -6.85 -6.95 14.36
N LYS A 121 -7.27 -8.10 13.86
CA LYS A 121 -8.40 -8.85 14.45
C LYS A 121 -7.98 -9.83 15.53
N VAL A 122 -6.80 -10.43 15.39
CA VAL A 122 -6.31 -11.49 16.27
C VAL A 122 -5.61 -10.92 17.51
N CYS A 123 -4.86 -9.83 17.40
CA CYS A 123 -4.24 -9.13 18.52
C CYS A 123 -5.30 -8.44 19.38
N VAL A 124 -6.22 -7.69 18.79
CA VAL A 124 -7.31 -7.04 19.56
C VAL A 124 -8.21 -8.08 20.24
N GLY A 125 -8.51 -9.19 19.56
CA GLY A 125 -9.29 -10.29 20.14
C GLY A 125 -8.57 -11.00 21.29
N LYS A 126 -7.29 -11.34 21.12
CA LYS A 126 -6.49 -12.03 22.14
C LYS A 126 -6.11 -11.13 23.30
N GLU A 127 -5.84 -9.86 23.07
CA GLU A 127 -5.64 -8.89 24.15
C GLU A 127 -6.91 -8.78 24.99
N GLY A 128 -8.09 -8.71 24.37
CA GLY A 128 -9.37 -8.73 25.08
C GLY A 128 -9.58 -10.01 25.90
N GLU A 129 -9.24 -11.16 25.35
CA GLU A 129 -9.30 -12.46 26.04
C GLU A 129 -8.34 -12.52 27.25
N VAL A 130 -7.09 -12.08 27.08
CA VAL A 130 -6.10 -12.02 28.17
C VAL A 130 -6.52 -11.04 29.25
N TRP A 131 -7.06 -9.87 28.89
CA TRP A 131 -7.59 -8.92 29.88
C TRP A 131 -8.80 -9.47 30.64
N ALA A 132 -9.65 -10.27 29.99
CA ALA A 132 -10.77 -10.93 30.64
C ALA A 132 -10.30 -12.04 31.60
N GLU A 133 -9.28 -12.82 31.22
CA GLU A 133 -8.71 -13.86 32.06
C GLU A 133 -7.98 -13.28 33.28
N ILE A 134 -7.21 -12.19 33.10
CA ILE A 134 -6.58 -11.46 34.21
C ILE A 134 -7.63 -10.88 35.16
N ARG A 135 -8.74 -10.32 34.64
CA ARG A 135 -9.83 -9.80 35.47
C ARG A 135 -10.48 -10.91 36.30
N THR A 136 -10.72 -12.07 35.68
CA THR A 136 -11.32 -13.23 36.34
C THR A 136 -10.42 -13.77 37.46
N GLU A 137 -9.11 -13.85 37.23
CA GLU A 137 -8.17 -14.30 38.27
C GLU A 137 -8.03 -13.26 39.39
N LEU A 138 -8.09 -11.96 39.06
CA LEU A 138 -8.09 -10.90 40.08
C LEU A 138 -9.36 -10.94 40.95
N GLU A 139 -10.52 -11.19 40.36
CA GLU A 139 -11.79 -11.35 41.09
C GLU A 139 -11.77 -12.58 42.01
N LYS A 140 -11.20 -13.69 41.54
CA LYS A 140 -10.99 -14.89 42.35
C LYS A 140 -10.04 -14.64 43.53
N VAL A 141 -8.92 -13.96 43.29
CA VAL A 141 -7.98 -13.57 44.36
C VAL A 141 -8.60 -12.56 45.33
N ALA A 142 -9.46 -11.65 44.85
CA ALA A 142 -10.17 -10.69 45.70
C ALA A 142 -11.20 -11.38 46.60
N THR A 143 -11.92 -12.37 46.09
CA THR A 143 -12.85 -13.20 46.89
C THR A 143 -12.12 -14.11 47.87
N GLU A 144 -10.98 -14.72 47.48
CA GLU A 144 -10.13 -15.50 48.39
C GLU A 144 -9.51 -14.65 49.52
N LYS A 145 -9.26 -13.36 49.28
CA LYS A 145 -8.72 -12.42 50.28
C LYS A 145 -9.79 -11.61 51.04
N GLY A 146 -11.08 -11.87 50.80
CA GLY A 146 -12.19 -11.25 51.53
C GLY A 146 -12.41 -9.75 51.25
N LEU A 147 -12.03 -9.26 50.07
CA LEU A 147 -12.29 -7.87 49.64
C LEU A 147 -13.55 -7.82 48.77
N ASP A 148 -14.64 -7.29 49.34
CA ASP A 148 -15.90 -6.99 48.65
C ASP A 148 -15.68 -5.91 47.57
N VAL A 149 -15.53 -6.31 46.31
CA VAL A 149 -15.50 -5.38 45.18
C VAL A 149 -16.94 -5.02 44.84
N LYS A 150 -17.46 -3.95 45.47
CA LYS A 150 -18.69 -3.30 45.00
C LYS A 150 -18.46 -2.72 43.61
N SER A 151 -19.01 -3.40 42.60
CA SER A 151 -19.21 -2.85 41.27
C SER A 151 -20.07 -1.59 41.38
N GLY A 152 -19.46 -0.43 41.18
CA GLY A 152 -20.16 0.85 41.05
C GLY A 152 -20.76 0.98 39.66
N GLU A 153 -21.93 0.39 39.44
CA GLU A 153 -22.86 0.86 38.41
C GLU A 153 -23.68 2.01 39.01
N GLU A 154 -23.10 3.22 39.00
CA GLU A 154 -23.85 4.43 39.31
C GLU A 154 -24.69 4.81 38.08
N LYS A 155 -25.98 4.45 38.12
CA LYS A 155 -27.01 5.02 37.27
C LYS A 155 -26.98 6.53 37.41
N MET A 156 -26.54 7.23 36.36
CA MET A 156 -26.72 8.66 36.22
C MET A 156 -28.19 8.90 35.80
N GLU A 157 -29.06 9.04 36.79
CA GLU A 157 -30.45 9.47 36.62
C GLU A 157 -30.45 11.00 36.46
N LEU A 158 -31.05 11.46 35.35
CA LEU A 158 -31.25 12.86 35.00
C LEU A 158 -32.50 13.39 35.72
N ASP A 159 -32.34 14.42 36.55
CA ASP A 159 -33.37 15.40 36.91
C ASP A 159 -32.74 16.81 36.89
#